data_AF-A0A0B5AVX5-F1
#
_entry.id   AF-A0A0B5AVX5-F1
#
_cell.length_a   1.000
_cell.length_b   1.000
_cell.length_c   1.000
_cell.angle_alpha   90.00
_cell.angle_beta   90.00
_cell.angle_gamma   90.00
#
_symmetry.space_group_name_H-M   'P 1'
#
loop_
_entity.id
_entity.type
_entity.pdbx_description
1 polymer ?
#
loop_
_entity_poly.entity_id
_entity_poly.type
_entity_poly.pdbx_seq_one_letter_code
_entity_poly.pdbx_strand_id
1 'polypeptide(L)'
;MPDWSYHPMFRPVLSRLGAGWSREFIYRSMGVVSSLPGGRSFIKLLGHMTPADSLHHVTDGVHYKSVVGVSARLDPKGTGAKTLGSLGISMLEAGPVSLQAKDAPDPEIDWQKEKIYFSSKEPAQSLETCKRAVSMFEGPSLVTIDKSMTADQSVEIINDMKGAAKGFILREHQIEAAEHAEVAYLLQQADALNTTMLELPYIKGVVIESPKKEYQYTFTEHDQALPACMKAIKEIHAVSKELTVIVKGAVKEPADAKMLCDAGASLLLLEEGYVFSGPGLPKRINELMLEEEPKEENAAGAMWGLLFGLAILIGGMIALGFSMTRIILPYDEQFIGMTRAEIEAFNPAVLAFMAHDRMALAGTMISGGILYIQLARHGLSKRLHWVKIAFHTAAITGFLGIFAFIGYGYFDWLHGVFWLVLLPIYLASFYLTKKSHAFPSSSNRTNSRAWKLSNIGQLLFVMLGAMIMVGGIVITIIGMTGVFVATDLGYLCVTPEMLQAVNERLIPVIAHDRAGFGSALISVGLMVLLLALWGFREGAAWVWNTIAIGALPAFTAGIATHFVIGYTTFIHLLPVYLLVIIYVAGLTLSYPFLKKNAAMN
;
A
#
# COMPACT_ATOMS: atom_id res chain seq x y z
N MET A 1 -3.13 -8.00 -3.21
CA MET A 1 -3.96 -6.89 -2.69
C MET A 1 -3.41 -6.48 -1.33
N PRO A 2 -3.56 -5.24 -0.86
CA PRO A 2 -3.21 -4.88 0.52
C PRO A 2 -4.36 -5.17 1.51
N ASP A 3 -4.09 -5.15 2.82
CA ASP A 3 -5.09 -5.43 3.87
C ASP A 3 -6.29 -4.46 3.83
N TRP A 4 -6.05 -3.18 3.53
CA TRP A 4 -7.08 -2.14 3.45
C TRP A 4 -8.09 -2.37 2.33
N SER A 5 -7.78 -3.18 1.32
CA SER A 5 -8.77 -3.58 0.31
C SER A 5 -9.27 -5.00 0.55
N TYR A 6 -8.39 -5.92 0.97
CA TYR A 6 -8.75 -7.31 1.19
C TYR A 6 -9.85 -7.47 2.23
N HIS A 7 -9.68 -6.92 3.43
CA HIS A 7 -10.63 -7.12 4.53
C HIS A 7 -12.00 -6.44 4.31
N PRO A 8 -12.06 -5.15 3.94
CA PRO A 8 -13.35 -4.47 3.79
C PRO A 8 -14.06 -4.71 2.45
N MET A 9 -13.32 -5.01 1.36
CA MET A 9 -13.94 -5.13 0.02
C MET A 9 -14.00 -6.58 -0.48
N PHE A 10 -12.87 -7.29 -0.48
CA PHE A 10 -12.79 -8.59 -1.15
C PHE A 10 -13.28 -9.74 -0.27
N ARG A 11 -12.84 -9.81 0.98
CA ARG A 11 -13.20 -10.88 1.92
C ARG A 11 -14.71 -11.08 2.06
N PRO A 12 -15.57 -10.03 2.22
CA PRO A 12 -17.01 -10.20 2.39
C PRO A 12 -17.72 -10.84 1.19
N VAL A 13 -17.14 -10.69 0.00
CA VAL A 13 -17.65 -11.27 -1.25
C VAL A 13 -17.07 -12.67 -1.45
N LEU A 14 -15.74 -12.80 -1.37
CA LEU A 14 -15.02 -14.05 -1.63
C LEU A 14 -15.30 -15.13 -0.58
N SER A 15 -15.65 -14.76 0.64
CA SER A 15 -16.03 -15.72 1.69
C SER A 15 -17.34 -16.45 1.40
N ARG A 16 -18.15 -15.96 0.44
CA ARG A 16 -19.42 -16.57 0.02
C ARG A 16 -19.26 -17.52 -1.17
N LEU A 17 -18.06 -17.60 -1.73
CA LEU A 17 -17.74 -18.43 -2.90
C LEU A 17 -16.87 -19.62 -2.47
N GLY A 18 -16.84 -20.67 -3.28
CA GLY A 18 -16.00 -21.85 -3.00
C GLY A 18 -14.51 -21.50 -2.92
N ALA A 19 -13.78 -22.17 -2.01
CA ALA A 19 -12.39 -21.84 -1.70
C ALA A 19 -11.48 -21.83 -2.94
N GLY A 20 -11.58 -22.86 -3.79
CA GLY A 20 -10.79 -22.94 -5.01
C GLY A 20 -11.12 -21.84 -6.02
N TRP A 21 -12.40 -21.48 -6.15
CA TRP A 21 -12.82 -20.40 -7.04
C TRP A 21 -12.32 -19.04 -6.54
N SER A 22 -12.48 -18.75 -5.24
CA SER A 22 -11.98 -17.51 -4.63
C SER A 22 -10.46 -17.37 -4.78
N ARG A 23 -9.72 -18.45 -4.53
CA ARG A 23 -8.26 -18.50 -4.74
C ARG A 23 -7.88 -18.22 -6.18
N GLU A 24 -8.46 -18.94 -7.14
CA GLU A 24 -8.15 -18.78 -8.56
C GLU A 24 -8.56 -17.41 -9.09
N PHE A 25 -9.68 -16.85 -8.63
CA PHE A 25 -10.08 -15.49 -8.95
C PHE A 25 -9.01 -14.49 -8.52
N ILE A 26 -8.55 -14.54 -7.26
CA ILE A 26 -7.50 -13.65 -6.76
C ILE A 26 -6.22 -13.78 -7.59
N TYR A 27 -5.71 -15.01 -7.77
CA TYR A 27 -4.44 -15.23 -8.46
C TYR A 27 -4.50 -14.86 -9.94
N ARG A 28 -5.58 -15.20 -10.65
CA ARG A 28 -5.72 -14.84 -12.07
C ARG A 28 -5.92 -13.35 -12.27
N SER A 29 -6.75 -12.70 -11.46
CA SER A 29 -6.94 -11.25 -11.55
C SER A 29 -5.63 -10.50 -11.27
N MET A 30 -4.88 -10.91 -10.24
CA MET A 30 -3.56 -10.34 -9.97
C MET A 30 -2.57 -10.67 -11.09
N GLY A 31 -2.65 -11.88 -11.66
CA GLY A 31 -1.86 -12.32 -12.81
C GLY A 31 -2.06 -11.41 -14.02
N VAL A 32 -3.31 -11.16 -14.38
CA VAL A 32 -3.72 -10.26 -15.48
C VAL A 32 -3.19 -8.84 -15.25
N VAL A 33 -3.41 -8.28 -14.06
CA VAL A 33 -2.88 -6.95 -13.72
C VAL A 33 -1.36 -6.94 -13.84
N SER A 34 -0.66 -7.95 -13.32
CA SER A 34 0.80 -8.03 -13.37
C SER A 34 1.37 -8.20 -14.79
N SER A 35 0.59 -8.71 -15.74
CA SER A 35 0.99 -8.82 -17.16
C SER A 35 0.84 -7.54 -17.96
N LEU A 36 0.05 -6.56 -17.49
CA LEU A 36 -0.08 -5.28 -18.19
C LEU A 36 1.19 -4.45 -18.05
N PRO A 37 1.58 -3.65 -19.07
CA PRO A 37 2.69 -2.71 -18.95
C PRO A 37 2.50 -1.79 -17.72
N GLY A 38 3.49 -1.76 -16.83
CA GLY A 38 3.41 -1.00 -15.57
C GLY A 38 2.56 -1.62 -14.46
N GLY A 39 1.87 -2.74 -14.71
CA GLY A 39 0.95 -3.36 -13.75
C GLY A 39 1.62 -3.89 -12.47
N ARG A 40 2.84 -4.42 -12.57
CA ARG A 40 3.66 -4.78 -11.38
C ARG A 40 3.99 -3.56 -10.53
N SER A 41 4.32 -2.43 -11.16
CA SER A 41 4.56 -1.16 -10.47
C SER A 41 3.29 -0.66 -9.79
N PHE A 42 2.13 -0.83 -10.42
CA PHE A 42 0.83 -0.51 -9.82
C PHE A 42 0.52 -1.38 -8.59
N ILE A 43 0.77 -2.69 -8.64
CA ILE A 43 0.61 -3.58 -7.47
C ILE A 43 1.54 -3.13 -6.33
N LYS A 44 2.80 -2.80 -6.64
CA LYS A 44 3.76 -2.26 -5.67
C LYS A 44 3.28 -0.91 -5.10
N LEU A 45 2.70 -0.05 -5.93
CA LEU A 45 2.11 1.23 -5.51
C LEU A 45 1.00 1.03 -4.48
N LEU A 46 0.12 0.03 -4.64
CA LEU A 46 -1.02 -0.14 -3.73
C LEU A 46 -0.63 -0.56 -2.30
N GLY A 47 0.46 -1.31 -2.12
CA GLY A 47 0.81 -1.90 -0.82
C GLY A 47 2.18 -1.52 -0.24
N HIS A 48 3.14 -1.16 -1.10
CA HIS A 48 4.54 -0.93 -0.73
C HIS A 48 5.09 -2.06 0.17
N MET A 49 5.07 -3.28 -0.35
CA MET A 49 5.26 -4.54 0.40
C MET A 49 6.70 -5.07 0.35
N THR A 50 7.61 -4.35 -0.30
CA THR A 50 9.00 -4.80 -0.47
C THR A 50 9.71 -4.81 0.89
N PRO A 51 10.35 -5.94 1.29
CA PRO A 51 11.15 -6.01 2.50
C PRO A 51 12.32 -5.01 2.47
N ALA A 52 12.84 -4.64 3.64
CA ALA A 52 14.05 -3.85 3.73
C ALA A 52 15.28 -4.71 3.41
N ASP A 53 16.32 -4.08 2.85
CA ASP A 53 17.57 -4.77 2.53
C ASP A 53 18.26 -5.37 3.78
N SER A 54 18.04 -4.81 4.97
CA SER A 54 18.57 -5.34 6.23
C SER A 54 17.94 -6.66 6.67
N LEU A 55 16.78 -7.03 6.14
CA LEU A 55 16.16 -8.34 6.37
C LEU A 55 16.69 -9.42 5.41
N HIS A 56 17.51 -9.03 4.44
CA HIS A 56 18.09 -9.96 3.50
C HIS A 56 19.11 -10.85 4.24
N HIS A 57 19.03 -12.15 4.03
CA HIS A 57 19.92 -13.11 4.66
C HIS A 57 20.20 -14.28 3.73
N VAL A 58 21.19 -15.09 4.12
CA VAL A 58 21.60 -16.30 3.38
C VAL A 58 21.39 -17.50 4.28
N THR A 59 20.68 -18.50 3.77
CA THR A 59 20.45 -19.79 4.43
C THR A 59 20.82 -20.88 3.43
N ASP A 60 21.70 -21.80 3.82
CA ASP A 60 22.17 -22.90 2.96
C ASP A 60 22.65 -22.46 1.57
N GLY A 61 23.36 -21.32 1.50
CA GLY A 61 23.88 -20.74 0.26
C GLY A 61 22.83 -20.03 -0.61
N VAL A 62 21.58 -19.93 -0.16
CA VAL A 62 20.48 -19.29 -0.90
C VAL A 62 20.16 -17.92 -0.30
N HIS A 63 20.07 -16.90 -1.15
CA HIS A 63 19.73 -15.53 -0.74
C HIS A 63 18.21 -15.33 -0.66
N TYR A 64 17.74 -14.88 0.50
CA TYR A 64 16.34 -14.54 0.77
C TYR A 64 16.20 -13.05 1.11
N LYS A 65 15.13 -12.41 0.64
CA LYS A 65 14.77 -11.01 0.94
C LYS A 65 14.14 -10.84 2.34
N SER A 66 13.60 -11.91 2.90
CA SER A 66 13.05 -11.96 4.26
C SER A 66 12.81 -13.41 4.66
N VAL A 67 12.55 -13.68 5.94
CA VAL A 67 12.25 -15.03 6.45
C VAL A 67 10.92 -15.60 5.95
N VAL A 68 10.05 -14.77 5.39
CA VAL A 68 8.67 -15.13 5.05
C VAL A 68 8.55 -15.71 3.64
N GLY A 69 8.09 -16.95 3.55
CA GLY A 69 7.67 -17.66 2.35
C GLY A 69 6.19 -18.04 2.38
N VAL A 70 5.73 -18.71 1.33
CA VAL A 70 4.35 -19.21 1.23
C VAL A 70 4.33 -20.69 0.88
N SER A 71 3.45 -21.44 1.54
CA SER A 71 3.31 -22.87 1.31
C SER A 71 2.65 -23.19 -0.03
N ALA A 72 3.11 -24.29 -0.63
CA ALA A 72 2.51 -24.94 -1.79
C ALA A 72 1.02 -25.25 -1.61
N ARG A 73 0.57 -25.54 -0.38
CA ARG A 73 -0.83 -25.88 -0.09
C ARG A 73 -1.80 -24.73 -0.43
N LEU A 74 -1.32 -23.49 -0.42
CA LEU A 74 -2.11 -22.31 -0.77
C LEU A 74 -2.18 -22.02 -2.27
N ASP A 75 -1.33 -22.64 -3.09
CA ASP A 75 -1.32 -22.48 -4.54
C ASP A 75 -1.04 -23.82 -5.25
N PRO A 76 -1.95 -24.81 -5.13
CA PRO A 76 -1.74 -26.15 -5.69
C PRO A 76 -1.69 -26.18 -7.22
N LYS A 77 -1.96 -25.07 -7.92
CA LYS A 77 -1.85 -24.95 -9.39
C LYS A 77 -0.68 -24.07 -9.85
N GLY A 78 0.05 -23.44 -8.91
CA GLY A 78 1.14 -22.52 -9.21
C GLY A 78 0.70 -21.24 -9.94
N THR A 79 -0.59 -20.89 -9.87
CA THR A 79 -1.17 -19.75 -10.62
C THR A 79 -0.77 -18.41 -10.01
N GLY A 80 -0.54 -18.37 -8.70
CA GLY A 80 -0.18 -17.18 -7.94
C GLY A 80 1.31 -16.81 -8.03
N ALA A 81 2.18 -17.73 -8.45
CA ALA A 81 3.64 -17.60 -8.44
C ALA A 81 4.16 -16.26 -9.01
N LYS A 82 3.59 -15.79 -10.13
CA LYS A 82 3.98 -14.52 -10.77
C LYS A 82 3.78 -13.27 -9.89
N THR A 83 2.91 -13.36 -8.89
CA THR A 83 2.40 -12.20 -8.14
C THR A 83 2.77 -12.20 -6.67
N LEU A 84 3.03 -13.38 -6.08
CA LEU A 84 3.34 -13.55 -4.66
C LEU A 84 4.55 -12.72 -4.22
N GLY A 85 5.60 -12.63 -5.05
CA GLY A 85 6.78 -11.80 -4.76
C GLY A 85 6.48 -10.30 -4.61
N SER A 86 5.40 -9.80 -5.21
CA SER A 86 4.96 -8.41 -5.05
C SER A 86 4.21 -8.15 -3.74
N LEU A 87 3.88 -9.20 -2.98
CA LEU A 87 3.20 -9.13 -1.68
C LEU A 87 4.18 -9.23 -0.49
N GLY A 88 5.48 -9.15 -0.74
CA GLY A 88 6.50 -9.28 0.32
C GLY A 88 6.85 -10.71 0.69
N ILE A 89 6.39 -11.70 -0.10
CA ILE A 89 6.83 -13.09 -0.01
C ILE A 89 8.22 -13.22 -0.61
N SER A 90 9.16 -13.78 0.14
CA SER A 90 10.55 -13.98 -0.29
C SER A 90 10.82 -15.38 -0.85
N MET A 91 10.00 -16.38 -0.50
CA MET A 91 10.21 -17.77 -0.87
C MET A 91 8.90 -18.43 -1.28
N LEU A 92 8.97 -19.28 -2.31
CA LEU A 92 7.86 -20.12 -2.75
C LEU A 92 8.17 -21.58 -2.42
N GLU A 93 7.28 -22.26 -1.69
CA GLU A 93 7.22 -23.72 -1.75
C GLU A 93 6.36 -24.10 -2.97
N ALA A 94 6.92 -24.85 -3.91
CA ALA A 94 6.24 -25.37 -5.08
C ALA A 94 6.00 -26.89 -4.95
N GLY A 95 4.94 -27.39 -5.57
CA GLY A 95 4.53 -28.80 -5.48
C GLY A 95 3.31 -29.01 -4.56
N PRO A 96 3.18 -30.18 -3.90
CA PRO A 96 4.01 -31.37 -4.07
C PRO A 96 4.07 -31.83 -5.52
N VAL A 97 5.22 -32.30 -5.99
CA VAL A 97 5.43 -32.73 -7.37
C VAL A 97 5.39 -34.24 -7.47
N SER A 98 4.70 -34.74 -8.50
CA SER A 98 4.70 -36.15 -8.88
C SER A 98 4.87 -36.29 -10.39
N LEU A 99 5.32 -37.48 -10.83
CA LEU A 99 5.43 -37.80 -12.25
C LEU A 99 4.07 -37.77 -12.97
N GLN A 100 2.97 -38.01 -12.25
CA GLN A 100 1.61 -37.87 -12.73
C GLN A 100 0.83 -36.94 -11.80
N ALA A 101 0.15 -35.94 -12.36
CA ALA A 101 -0.65 -35.00 -11.57
C ALA A 101 -1.83 -35.70 -10.87
N LYS A 102 -2.18 -35.21 -9.68
CA LYS A 102 -3.30 -35.70 -8.87
C LYS A 102 -4.16 -34.53 -8.45
N ASP A 103 -5.45 -34.65 -8.70
CA ASP A 103 -6.43 -33.69 -8.20
C ASP A 103 -6.87 -34.07 -6.79
N ALA A 104 -7.25 -33.04 -6.03
CA ALA A 104 -7.89 -33.16 -4.73
C ALA A 104 -9.14 -32.28 -4.68
N PRO A 105 -10.14 -32.66 -3.87
CA PRO A 105 -11.24 -31.75 -3.55
C PRO A 105 -10.71 -30.41 -3.01
N ASP A 106 -11.37 -29.32 -3.39
CA ASP A 106 -11.08 -28.01 -2.81
C ASP A 106 -11.37 -28.03 -1.30
N PRO A 107 -10.60 -27.27 -0.50
CA PRO A 107 -10.80 -27.24 0.94
C PRO A 107 -12.09 -26.53 1.33
N GLU A 108 -12.63 -26.88 2.49
CA GLU A 108 -13.74 -26.18 3.12
C GLU A 108 -13.21 -25.12 4.10
N ILE A 109 -13.82 -23.94 4.14
CA ILE A 109 -13.37 -22.83 5.00
C ILE A 109 -14.48 -22.47 5.99
N ASP A 110 -14.18 -22.58 7.28
CA ASP A 110 -15.00 -22.03 8.37
C ASP A 110 -14.47 -20.65 8.76
N TRP A 111 -15.10 -19.61 8.21
CA TRP A 111 -14.71 -18.21 8.46
C TRP A 111 -14.98 -17.73 9.88
N GLN A 112 -15.85 -18.39 10.65
CA GLN A 112 -16.17 -18.00 12.02
C GLN A 112 -15.10 -18.54 12.98
N LYS A 113 -14.71 -19.79 12.79
CA LYS A 113 -13.62 -20.41 13.57
C LYS A 113 -12.24 -20.02 13.05
N GLU A 114 -12.18 -19.38 11.88
CA GLU A 114 -10.95 -19.11 11.14
C GLU A 114 -10.16 -20.42 10.94
N LYS A 115 -10.84 -21.44 10.39
CA LYS A 115 -10.28 -22.76 10.11
C LYS A 115 -10.44 -23.18 8.65
N ILE A 116 -9.45 -23.90 8.11
CA ILE A 116 -9.49 -24.51 6.79
C ILE A 116 -9.39 -26.03 6.93
N TYR A 117 -10.36 -26.74 6.36
CA TYR A 117 -10.41 -28.19 6.30
C TYR A 117 -9.91 -28.66 4.94
N PHE A 118 -8.65 -29.09 4.90
CA PHE A 118 -8.01 -29.66 3.72
C PHE A 118 -8.38 -31.13 3.56
N SER A 119 -8.49 -31.61 2.32
CA SER A 119 -8.68 -33.02 2.02
C SER A 119 -7.47 -33.86 2.45
N SER A 120 -7.70 -35.03 3.05
CA SER A 120 -6.64 -36.00 3.38
C SER A 120 -5.98 -36.60 2.13
N LYS A 121 -6.66 -36.52 0.97
CA LYS A 121 -6.04 -36.71 -0.35
C LYS A 121 -5.40 -35.38 -0.77
N GLU A 122 -4.07 -35.32 -0.76
CA GLU A 122 -3.32 -34.13 -1.17
C GLU A 122 -3.22 -34.06 -2.71
N PRO A 123 -3.36 -32.86 -3.30
CA PRO A 123 -3.11 -32.67 -4.72
C PRO A 123 -1.60 -32.74 -5.01
N ALA A 124 -1.25 -33.16 -6.21
CA ALA A 124 0.13 -33.16 -6.68
C ALA A 124 0.22 -32.61 -8.11
N GLN A 125 1.20 -31.74 -8.34
CA GLN A 125 1.44 -31.10 -9.62
C GLN A 125 2.29 -31.97 -10.53
N SER A 126 2.10 -31.83 -11.85
CA SER A 126 3.07 -32.32 -12.81
C SER A 126 4.36 -31.50 -12.74
N LEU A 127 5.46 -32.13 -13.15
CA LEU A 127 6.78 -31.52 -13.25
C LEU A 127 6.78 -30.22 -14.07
N GLU A 128 6.11 -30.23 -15.23
CA GLU A 128 5.92 -29.06 -16.08
C GLU A 128 5.21 -27.89 -15.38
N THR A 129 4.15 -28.20 -14.62
CA THR A 129 3.41 -27.17 -13.88
C THR A 129 4.28 -26.55 -12.80
N CYS A 130 5.06 -27.38 -12.09
CA CYS A 130 5.98 -26.93 -11.07
C CYS A 130 7.10 -26.05 -11.66
N LYS A 131 7.76 -26.49 -12.75
CA LYS A 131 8.77 -25.69 -13.47
C LYS A 131 8.24 -24.32 -13.87
N ARG A 132 7.01 -24.28 -14.40
CA ARG A 132 6.34 -23.02 -14.75
C ARG A 132 6.15 -22.13 -13.52
N ALA A 133 5.70 -22.66 -12.39
CA ALA A 133 5.52 -21.89 -11.17
C ALA A 133 6.86 -21.32 -10.67
N VAL A 134 7.89 -22.16 -10.58
CA VAL A 134 9.25 -21.77 -10.14
C VAL A 134 9.84 -20.68 -11.03
N SER A 135 9.74 -20.82 -12.36
CA SER A 135 10.27 -19.82 -13.31
C SER A 135 9.52 -18.49 -13.29
N MET A 136 8.24 -18.47 -12.87
CA MET A 136 7.44 -17.25 -12.78
C MET A 136 7.68 -16.46 -11.49
N PHE A 137 8.23 -17.08 -10.44
CA PHE A 137 8.44 -16.44 -9.15
C PHE A 137 9.79 -15.68 -9.11
N GLU A 138 9.77 -14.41 -8.68
CA GLU A 138 10.95 -13.53 -8.61
C GLU A 138 11.75 -13.71 -7.29
N GLY A 139 12.03 -14.97 -6.94
CA GLY A 139 12.74 -15.36 -5.72
C GLY A 139 13.10 -16.86 -5.68
N PRO A 140 13.78 -17.31 -4.62
CA PRO A 140 14.11 -18.73 -4.43
C PRO A 140 12.84 -19.57 -4.24
N SER A 141 12.85 -20.76 -4.85
CA SER A 141 11.77 -21.75 -4.70
C SER A 141 12.31 -23.06 -4.13
N LEU A 142 11.60 -23.60 -3.15
CA LEU A 142 11.80 -24.96 -2.64
C LEU A 142 10.75 -25.88 -3.26
N VAL A 143 11.15 -27.08 -3.67
CA VAL A 143 10.26 -28.04 -4.31
C VAL A 143 9.95 -29.18 -3.35
N THR A 144 8.68 -29.35 -3.01
CA THR A 144 8.22 -30.49 -2.22
C THR A 144 7.93 -31.66 -3.15
N ILE A 145 8.45 -32.84 -2.83
CA ILE A 145 8.17 -34.07 -3.58
C ILE A 145 6.94 -34.76 -2.98
N ASP A 146 6.04 -35.24 -3.84
CA ASP A 146 4.82 -35.92 -3.40
C ASP A 146 5.13 -37.20 -2.61
N LYS A 147 4.31 -37.47 -1.60
CA LYS A 147 4.52 -38.60 -0.68
C LYS A 147 4.49 -39.98 -1.36
N SER A 148 3.85 -40.11 -2.52
CA SER A 148 3.76 -41.40 -3.21
C SER A 148 4.98 -41.71 -4.08
N MET A 149 5.92 -40.79 -4.23
CA MET A 149 7.13 -41.03 -5.03
C MET A 149 8.12 -41.89 -4.23
N THR A 150 8.73 -42.85 -4.91
CA THR A 150 9.86 -43.64 -4.37
C THR A 150 11.15 -42.81 -4.34
N ALA A 151 12.21 -43.32 -3.73
CA ALA A 151 13.53 -42.69 -3.77
C ALA A 151 14.02 -42.48 -5.22
N ASP A 152 13.98 -43.51 -6.07
CA ASP A 152 14.39 -43.42 -7.48
C ASP A 152 13.60 -42.37 -8.28
N GLN A 153 12.27 -42.34 -8.10
CA GLN A 153 11.42 -41.33 -8.75
C GLN A 153 11.71 -39.92 -8.21
N SER A 154 12.08 -39.81 -6.94
CA SER A 154 12.50 -38.54 -6.35
C SER A 154 13.82 -38.06 -6.96
N VAL A 155 14.77 -38.96 -7.23
CA VAL A 155 16.02 -38.66 -7.94
C VAL A 155 15.74 -38.15 -9.36
N GLU A 156 14.80 -38.77 -10.08
CA GLU A 156 14.37 -38.30 -11.40
C GLU A 156 13.85 -36.85 -11.34
N ILE A 157 12.96 -36.55 -10.39
CA ILE A 157 12.41 -35.20 -10.18
C ILE A 157 13.51 -34.20 -9.80
N ILE A 158 14.44 -34.57 -8.92
CA ILE A 158 15.54 -33.71 -8.47
C ILE A 158 16.44 -33.35 -9.67
N ASN A 159 16.82 -34.33 -10.47
CA ASN A 159 17.69 -34.13 -11.62
C ASN A 159 17.02 -33.22 -12.67
N ASP A 160 15.73 -33.40 -12.91
CA ASP A 160 15.00 -32.61 -13.90
C ASP A 160 14.70 -31.16 -13.42
N MET A 161 14.57 -30.96 -12.11
CA MET A 161 14.40 -29.64 -11.49
C MET A 161 15.73 -28.95 -11.15
N LYS A 162 16.86 -29.59 -11.45
CA LYS A 162 18.20 -29.08 -11.13
C LYS A 162 18.45 -27.74 -11.81
N GLY A 163 18.92 -26.76 -11.05
CA GLY A 163 19.15 -25.39 -11.50
C GLY A 163 17.91 -24.48 -11.47
N ALA A 164 16.70 -25.04 -11.56
CA ALA A 164 15.46 -24.29 -11.38
C ALA A 164 15.10 -24.15 -9.90
N ALA A 165 15.07 -25.27 -9.16
CA ALA A 165 14.82 -25.30 -7.72
C ALA A 165 16.08 -24.93 -6.92
N LYS A 166 15.89 -24.28 -5.76
CA LYS A 166 16.99 -23.95 -4.82
C LYS A 166 17.15 -24.96 -3.68
N GLY A 167 16.17 -25.84 -3.50
CA GLY A 167 16.24 -26.94 -2.57
C GLY A 167 15.02 -27.84 -2.69
N PHE A 168 15.12 -29.03 -2.10
CA PHE A 168 14.08 -30.05 -2.17
C PHE A 168 13.61 -30.44 -0.77
N ILE A 169 12.32 -30.67 -0.63
CA ILE A 169 11.68 -31.11 0.62
C ILE A 169 11.26 -32.57 0.44
N LEU A 170 11.89 -33.46 1.21
CA LEU A 170 11.80 -34.91 1.11
C LEU A 170 11.17 -35.51 2.37
N ARG A 171 10.61 -36.71 2.25
CA ARG A 171 10.13 -37.51 3.38
C ARG A 171 11.13 -38.60 3.76
N GLU A 172 10.94 -39.22 4.91
CA GLU A 172 11.85 -40.27 5.42
C GLU A 172 12.11 -41.39 4.42
N HIS A 173 11.07 -41.89 3.71
CA HIS A 173 11.22 -42.96 2.73
C HIS A 173 11.85 -42.51 1.39
N GLN A 174 12.10 -41.21 1.22
CA GLN A 174 12.70 -40.60 0.03
C GLN A 174 14.14 -40.12 0.30
N ILE A 175 14.65 -40.36 1.51
CA ILE A 175 15.87 -39.71 2.01
C ILE A 175 17.11 -40.03 1.19
N GLU A 176 17.17 -41.22 0.58
CA GLU A 176 18.27 -41.64 -0.30
C GLU A 176 18.42 -40.69 -1.51
N ALA A 177 17.32 -40.07 -1.95
CA ALA A 177 17.37 -39.11 -3.05
C ALA A 177 18.09 -37.79 -2.68
N ALA A 178 18.30 -37.52 -1.38
CA ALA A 178 18.95 -36.30 -0.90
C ALA A 178 20.39 -36.15 -1.43
N GLU A 179 21.09 -37.26 -1.68
CA GLU A 179 22.48 -37.25 -2.20
C GLU A 179 22.58 -36.56 -3.59
N HIS A 180 21.47 -36.52 -4.33
CA HIS A 180 21.42 -35.92 -5.66
C HIS A 180 21.04 -34.43 -5.65
N ALA A 181 20.64 -33.90 -4.49
CA ALA A 181 20.26 -32.51 -4.31
C ALA A 181 21.40 -31.70 -3.65
N GLU A 182 21.60 -30.46 -4.10
CA GLU A 182 22.55 -29.54 -3.46
C GLU A 182 22.07 -29.11 -2.07
N VAL A 183 20.76 -28.90 -1.94
CA VAL A 183 20.07 -28.57 -0.69
C VAL A 183 18.85 -29.47 -0.55
N ALA A 184 18.84 -30.30 0.49
CA ALA A 184 17.73 -31.17 0.85
C ALA A 184 17.31 -30.94 2.29
N TYR A 185 15.99 -30.86 2.50
CA TYR A 185 15.36 -30.75 3.81
C TYR A 185 14.46 -31.94 4.06
N LEU A 186 14.49 -32.46 5.29
CA LEU A 186 13.59 -33.52 5.73
C LEU A 186 12.28 -32.92 6.26
N LEU A 187 11.14 -33.36 5.74
CA LEU A 187 9.81 -32.98 6.19
C LEU A 187 9.37 -33.87 7.36
N GLN A 188 9.11 -33.27 8.52
CA GLN A 188 8.60 -33.95 9.70
C GLN A 188 7.38 -33.21 10.28
N GLN A 189 6.52 -33.91 11.05
CA GLN A 189 5.48 -33.24 11.84
C GLN A 189 6.08 -32.75 13.16
N ALA A 190 5.67 -31.56 13.61
CA ALA A 190 6.22 -30.98 14.84
C ALA A 190 5.90 -31.79 16.11
N ASP A 191 4.86 -32.63 16.10
CA ASP A 191 4.46 -33.49 17.22
C ASP A 191 4.93 -34.95 17.09
N ALA A 192 5.63 -35.29 16.01
CA ALA A 192 6.17 -36.62 15.73
C ALA A 192 7.57 -36.52 15.12
N LEU A 193 8.47 -35.82 15.81
CA LEU A 193 9.86 -35.67 15.36
C LEU A 193 10.64 -36.98 15.50
N ASN A 194 11.44 -37.27 14.48
CA ASN A 194 12.41 -38.34 14.44
C ASN A 194 13.83 -37.74 14.40
N THR A 195 14.47 -37.66 15.56
CA THR A 195 15.76 -36.99 15.72
C THR A 195 16.94 -37.78 15.16
N THR A 196 16.84 -39.12 15.02
CA THR A 196 17.95 -39.93 14.52
C THR A 196 18.24 -39.68 13.04
N MET A 197 17.24 -39.27 12.27
CA MET A 197 17.39 -38.93 10.84
C MET A 197 18.07 -37.57 10.61
N LEU A 198 18.28 -36.78 11.66
CA LEU A 198 18.82 -35.42 11.57
C LEU A 198 20.36 -35.39 11.46
N GLU A 199 21.02 -36.50 11.74
CA GLU A 199 22.49 -36.63 11.69
C GLU A 199 23.01 -37.04 10.29
N LEU A 200 22.11 -37.19 9.31
CA LEU A 200 22.49 -37.59 7.95
C LEU A 200 23.24 -36.47 7.22
N PRO A 201 24.41 -36.75 6.61
CA PRO A 201 25.32 -35.72 6.09
C PRO A 201 24.77 -34.93 4.89
N TYR A 202 23.77 -35.48 4.19
CA TYR A 202 23.18 -34.88 2.98
C TYR A 202 21.97 -33.99 3.28
N ILE A 203 21.52 -33.93 4.55
CA ILE A 203 20.39 -33.12 4.97
C ILE A 203 20.92 -31.82 5.57
N LYS A 204 20.48 -30.69 5.01
CA LYS A 204 20.85 -29.35 5.50
C LYS A 204 19.95 -28.87 6.63
N GLY A 205 18.77 -29.45 6.76
CA GLY A 205 17.81 -29.03 7.75
C GLY A 205 16.49 -29.77 7.70
N VAL A 206 15.52 -29.25 8.45
CA VAL A 206 14.20 -29.85 8.64
C VAL A 206 13.14 -28.83 8.28
N VAL A 207 12.14 -29.27 7.53
CA VAL A 207 10.87 -28.56 7.41
C VAL A 207 9.93 -29.18 8.44
N ILE A 208 9.56 -28.43 9.47
CA ILE A 208 8.56 -28.86 10.44
C ILE A 208 7.19 -28.39 10.01
N GLU A 209 6.28 -29.33 9.79
CA GLU A 209 4.88 -29.04 9.52
C GLU A 209 4.11 -28.93 10.84
N SER A 210 3.25 -27.91 10.92
CA SER A 210 2.34 -27.72 12.05
C SER A 210 1.50 -28.98 12.31
N PRO A 211 1.32 -29.38 13.59
CA PRO A 211 0.48 -30.52 13.94
C PRO A 211 -0.92 -30.39 13.36
N LYS A 212 -1.49 -31.52 12.95
CA LYS A 212 -2.80 -31.59 12.30
C LYS A 212 -3.83 -32.17 13.25
N LYS A 213 -5.03 -31.63 13.19
CA LYS A 213 -6.23 -32.28 13.74
C LYS A 213 -6.93 -33.02 12.60
N GLU A 214 -6.83 -34.33 12.62
CA GLU A 214 -7.41 -35.20 11.59
C GLU A 214 -8.88 -35.51 11.84
N TYR A 215 -9.63 -35.60 10.74
CA TYR A 215 -10.99 -36.09 10.64
C TYR A 215 -11.01 -37.18 9.56
N GLN A 216 -12.14 -37.86 9.39
CA GLN A 216 -12.24 -39.04 8.52
C GLN A 216 -11.73 -38.82 7.08
N TYR A 217 -11.95 -37.63 6.50
CA TYR A 217 -11.56 -37.30 5.12
C TYR A 217 -10.86 -35.95 4.97
N THR A 218 -10.72 -35.22 6.07
CA THR A 218 -10.15 -33.88 6.09
C THR A 218 -9.26 -33.68 7.30
N PHE A 219 -8.44 -32.63 7.28
CA PHE A 219 -7.67 -32.19 8.43
C PHE A 219 -7.60 -30.66 8.47
N THR A 220 -7.27 -30.11 9.63
CA THR A 220 -7.03 -28.67 9.84
C THR A 220 -5.84 -28.50 10.76
N GLU A 221 -5.23 -27.31 10.77
CA GLU A 221 -4.14 -27.00 11.69
C GLU A 221 -4.63 -27.10 13.16
N HIS A 222 -3.84 -27.77 14.00
CA HIS A 222 -4.16 -27.96 15.41
C HIS A 222 -4.08 -26.63 16.20
N ASP A 223 -4.95 -26.45 17.20
CA ASP A 223 -5.01 -25.19 17.96
C ASP A 223 -3.74 -24.90 18.78
N GLN A 224 -2.94 -25.93 19.06
CA GLN A 224 -1.64 -25.85 19.73
C GLN A 224 -0.46 -25.91 18.75
N ALA A 225 -0.65 -25.53 17.49
CA ALA A 225 0.39 -25.62 16.47
C ALA A 225 1.63 -24.77 16.80
N LEU A 226 1.45 -23.51 17.21
CA LEU A 226 2.54 -22.62 17.58
C LEU A 226 3.45 -23.18 18.69
N PRO A 227 2.93 -23.53 19.89
CA PRO A 227 3.78 -24.06 20.96
C PRO A 227 4.43 -25.40 20.60
N ALA A 228 3.75 -26.24 19.81
CA ALA A 228 4.33 -27.50 19.32
C ALA A 228 5.50 -27.25 18.37
N CYS A 229 5.35 -26.33 17.39
CA CYS A 229 6.43 -25.94 16.50
C CYS A 229 7.62 -25.33 17.28
N MET A 230 7.36 -24.46 18.27
CA MET A 230 8.42 -23.91 19.12
C MET A 230 9.17 -25.00 19.91
N LYS A 231 8.46 -26.00 20.41
CA LYS A 231 9.05 -27.16 21.09
C LYS A 231 9.92 -27.96 20.11
N ALA A 232 9.41 -28.26 18.93
CA ALA A 232 10.10 -28.97 17.87
C ALA A 232 11.41 -28.27 17.44
N ILE A 233 11.40 -26.94 17.26
CA ILE A 233 12.62 -26.18 16.94
C ILE A 233 13.70 -26.39 18.01
N LYS A 234 13.32 -26.32 19.30
CA LYS A 234 14.26 -26.51 20.41
C LYS A 234 14.81 -27.93 20.45
N GLU A 235 13.99 -28.94 20.17
CA GLU A 235 14.43 -30.34 20.11
C GLU A 235 15.41 -30.57 18.96
N ILE A 236 15.16 -30.00 17.78
CA ILE A 236 16.09 -30.07 16.63
C ILE A 236 17.42 -29.38 16.95
N HIS A 237 17.38 -28.18 17.52
CA HIS A 237 18.59 -27.45 17.91
C HIS A 237 19.34 -28.05 19.10
N ALA A 238 18.71 -28.93 19.87
CA ALA A 238 19.40 -29.73 20.87
C ALA A 238 20.25 -30.84 20.23
N VAL A 239 19.86 -31.34 19.05
CA VAL A 239 20.65 -32.30 18.26
C VAL A 239 21.77 -31.56 17.52
N SER A 240 21.44 -30.52 16.76
CA SER A 240 22.45 -29.68 16.08
C SER A 240 21.93 -28.26 15.87
N LYS A 241 22.75 -27.28 16.27
CA LYS A 241 22.47 -25.86 16.07
C LYS A 241 22.71 -25.38 14.63
N GLU A 242 23.37 -26.19 13.81
CA GLU A 242 23.70 -25.85 12.43
C GLU A 242 22.58 -26.22 11.45
N LEU A 243 21.63 -27.06 11.88
CA LEU A 243 20.51 -27.45 11.04
C LEU A 243 19.57 -26.28 10.79
N THR A 244 19.30 -26.01 9.52
CA THR A 244 18.25 -25.06 9.13
C THR A 244 16.88 -25.60 9.56
N VAL A 245 16.08 -24.77 10.24
CA VAL A 245 14.70 -25.13 10.58
C VAL A 245 13.73 -24.23 9.83
N ILE A 246 12.89 -24.84 8.98
CA ILE A 246 11.83 -24.16 8.25
C ILE A 246 10.48 -24.55 8.87
N VAL A 247 9.71 -23.59 9.32
CA VAL A 247 8.37 -23.86 9.89
C VAL A 247 7.31 -23.67 8.84
N LYS A 248 6.48 -24.69 8.61
CA LYS A 248 5.33 -24.66 7.71
C LYS A 248 4.03 -24.65 8.50
N GLY A 249 3.29 -23.56 8.41
CA GLY A 249 2.10 -23.30 9.22
C GLY A 249 2.41 -22.57 10.54
N ALA A 250 1.46 -22.61 11.47
CA ALA A 250 1.49 -22.05 12.83
C ALA A 250 1.63 -20.51 12.94
N VAL A 251 1.51 -19.78 11.83
CA VAL A 251 1.60 -18.31 11.80
C VAL A 251 0.26 -17.71 11.41
N LYS A 252 -0.43 -17.10 12.37
CA LYS A 252 -1.65 -16.35 12.15
C LYS A 252 -1.39 -14.85 12.19
N GLU A 253 -0.51 -14.37 13.04
CA GLU A 253 -0.22 -12.94 13.19
C GLU A 253 1.28 -12.66 13.34
N PRO A 254 1.72 -11.39 13.23
CA PRO A 254 3.14 -11.07 13.29
C PRO A 254 3.87 -11.59 14.55
N ALA A 255 3.19 -11.61 15.70
CA ALA A 255 3.74 -12.15 16.94
C ALA A 255 4.15 -13.63 16.82
N ASP A 256 3.36 -14.45 16.13
CA ASP A 256 3.63 -15.88 15.95
C ASP A 256 4.92 -16.09 15.16
N ALA A 257 5.06 -15.36 14.05
CA ALA A 257 6.28 -15.38 13.24
C ALA A 257 7.50 -14.98 14.07
N LYS A 258 7.38 -13.92 14.87
CA LYS A 258 8.46 -13.48 15.76
C LYS A 258 8.82 -14.54 16.79
N MET A 259 7.83 -15.16 17.45
CA MET A 259 8.08 -16.22 18.44
C MET A 259 8.78 -17.44 17.83
N LEU A 260 8.45 -17.83 16.59
CA LEU A 260 9.11 -18.94 15.90
C LEU A 260 10.55 -18.59 15.52
N CYS A 261 10.80 -17.40 14.98
CA CYS A 261 12.16 -16.95 14.67
C CYS A 261 13.00 -16.79 15.94
N ASP A 262 12.45 -16.21 17.01
CA ASP A 262 13.13 -16.09 18.32
C ASP A 262 13.42 -17.48 18.93
N ALA A 263 12.62 -18.50 18.63
CA ALA A 263 12.87 -19.89 19.02
C ALA A 263 13.97 -20.58 18.17
N GLY A 264 14.33 -20.00 17.02
CA GLY A 264 15.39 -20.48 16.12
C GLY A 264 14.95 -20.85 14.70
N ALA A 265 13.71 -20.59 14.30
CA ALA A 265 13.30 -20.84 12.91
C ALA A 265 14.07 -19.94 11.93
N SER A 266 14.73 -20.54 10.94
CA SER A 266 15.47 -19.83 9.88
C SER A 266 14.52 -19.23 8.85
N LEU A 267 13.46 -19.96 8.49
CA LEU A 267 12.48 -19.56 7.47
C LEU A 267 11.07 -19.99 7.89
N LEU A 268 10.06 -19.28 7.38
CA LEU A 268 8.65 -19.52 7.66
C LEU A 268 7.87 -19.69 6.34
N LEU A 269 7.06 -20.75 6.23
CA LEU A 269 6.14 -21.00 5.13
C LEU A 269 4.71 -20.75 5.62
N LEU A 270 4.13 -19.62 5.20
CA LEU A 270 2.79 -19.23 5.58
C LEU A 270 1.73 -20.16 4.97
N GLU A 271 0.70 -20.49 5.75
CA GLU A 271 -0.37 -21.40 5.36
C GLU A 271 -1.76 -20.92 5.82
N GLU A 272 -2.48 -21.69 6.64
CA GLU A 272 -3.88 -21.46 7.00
C GLU A 272 -4.13 -20.05 7.57
N GLY A 273 -3.28 -19.60 8.51
CA GLY A 273 -3.37 -18.28 9.12
C GLY A 273 -3.24 -17.11 8.13
N TYR A 274 -2.51 -17.28 7.03
CA TYR A 274 -2.34 -16.22 6.01
C TYR A 274 -3.63 -15.93 5.26
N VAL A 275 -4.50 -16.92 5.05
CA VAL A 275 -5.80 -16.71 4.39
C VAL A 275 -6.69 -15.79 5.23
N PHE A 276 -6.73 -15.98 6.54
CA PHE A 276 -7.57 -15.18 7.43
C PHE A 276 -6.98 -13.80 7.74
N SER A 277 -5.67 -13.71 7.84
CA SER A 277 -4.93 -12.47 8.11
C SER A 277 -4.79 -11.58 6.90
N GLY A 278 -4.84 -12.18 5.72
CA GLY A 278 -4.80 -11.49 4.44
C GLY A 278 -3.39 -11.20 3.93
N PRO A 279 -3.32 -10.68 2.70
CA PRO A 279 -2.08 -10.51 1.95
C PRO A 279 -1.11 -9.46 2.52
N GLY A 280 -1.52 -8.66 3.52
CA GLY A 280 -0.63 -7.75 4.24
C GLY A 280 0.20 -8.40 5.35
N LEU A 281 -0.08 -9.65 5.73
CA LEU A 281 0.65 -10.36 6.79
C LEU A 281 2.18 -10.39 6.58
N PRO A 282 2.73 -10.72 5.38
CA PRO A 282 4.18 -10.72 5.16
C PRO A 282 4.82 -9.36 5.43
N LYS A 283 4.19 -8.28 4.97
CA LYS A 283 4.64 -6.92 5.26
C LYS A 283 4.64 -6.64 6.76
N ARG A 284 3.57 -7.00 7.49
CA ARG A 284 3.48 -6.76 8.94
C ARG A 284 4.50 -7.59 9.73
N ILE A 285 4.79 -8.83 9.31
CA ILE A 285 5.89 -9.63 9.87
C ILE A 285 7.22 -8.93 9.62
N ASN A 286 7.51 -8.56 8.37
CA ASN A 286 8.77 -7.89 8.02
C ASN A 286 8.95 -6.57 8.78
N GLU A 287 7.91 -5.75 8.91
CA GLU A 287 7.96 -4.50 9.67
C GLU A 287 8.18 -4.72 11.18
N LEU A 288 7.71 -5.84 11.75
CA LEU A 288 7.95 -6.21 13.16
C LEU A 288 9.37 -6.78 13.38
N MET A 289 9.93 -7.46 12.37
CA MET A 289 11.29 -8.01 12.42
C MET A 289 12.36 -6.94 12.25
N LEU A 290 12.00 -5.75 11.74
CA LEU A 290 12.92 -4.63 11.67
C LEU A 290 13.19 -4.07 13.07
N GLU A 291 14.44 -4.15 13.48
CA GLU A 291 14.92 -3.42 14.65
C GLU A 291 14.77 -1.91 14.45
N GLU A 292 14.40 -1.19 15.51
CA GLU A 292 14.47 0.27 15.52
C GLU A 292 15.93 0.72 15.61
N GLU A 293 16.68 0.59 14.52
CA GLU A 293 18.01 1.19 14.47
C GLU A 293 17.89 2.72 14.59
N PRO A 294 18.82 3.38 15.30
CA PRO A 294 18.89 4.84 15.34
C PRO A 294 19.20 5.35 13.93
N LYS A 295 18.16 5.77 13.22
CA LYS A 295 18.27 6.28 11.85
C LYS A 295 19.04 7.59 11.88
N GLU A 296 20.15 7.65 11.15
CA GLU A 296 20.89 8.89 10.93
C GLU A 296 19.94 9.96 10.38
N GLU A 297 19.68 10.99 11.18
CA GLU A 297 18.71 12.02 10.83
C GLU A 297 19.20 12.83 9.62
N ASN A 298 18.29 13.18 8.71
CA ASN A 298 18.55 14.13 7.63
C ASN A 298 17.96 15.50 7.99
N ALA A 299 18.57 16.16 8.98
CA ALA A 299 18.12 17.46 9.45
C ALA A 299 18.09 18.51 8.33
N ALA A 300 19.13 18.54 7.47
CA ALA A 300 19.23 19.50 6.38
C ALA A 300 18.12 19.31 5.32
N GLY A 301 17.92 18.09 4.83
CA GLY A 301 16.84 17.80 3.87
C GLY A 301 15.45 18.05 4.45
N ALA A 302 15.23 17.69 5.71
CA ALA A 302 13.98 17.97 6.42
C ALA A 302 13.73 19.47 6.59
N MET A 303 14.77 20.26 6.89
CA MET A 303 14.68 21.72 7.00
C MET A 303 14.23 22.37 5.68
N TRP A 304 14.82 21.98 4.54
CA TRP A 304 14.37 22.51 3.24
C TRP A 304 12.96 22.05 2.87
N GLY A 305 12.58 20.80 3.20
CA GLY A 305 11.21 20.34 3.07
C GLY A 305 10.21 21.11 3.95
N LEU A 306 10.64 21.48 5.17
CA LEU A 306 9.88 22.32 6.10
C LEU A 306 9.70 23.74 5.54
N LEU A 307 10.77 24.36 5.03
CA LEU A 307 10.71 25.68 4.40
C LEU A 307 9.79 25.68 3.18
N PHE A 308 9.83 24.61 2.37
CA PHE A 308 8.92 24.43 1.25
C PHE A 308 7.46 24.39 1.70
N GLY A 309 7.12 23.55 2.69
CA GLY A 309 5.77 23.48 3.24
C GLY A 309 5.32 24.80 3.89
N LEU A 310 6.22 25.50 4.58
CA LEU A 310 5.97 26.81 5.17
C LEU A 310 5.72 27.89 4.11
N ALA A 311 6.49 27.89 3.02
CA ALA A 311 6.28 28.82 1.91
C ALA A 311 4.91 28.62 1.25
N ILE A 312 4.48 27.37 1.05
CA ILE A 312 3.13 27.06 0.55
C ILE A 312 2.05 27.50 1.54
N LEU A 313 2.24 27.25 2.83
CA LEU A 313 1.31 27.69 3.88
C LEU A 313 1.13 29.21 3.86
N ILE A 314 2.25 29.96 3.84
CA ILE A 314 2.24 31.43 3.79
C ILE A 314 1.59 31.92 2.50
N GLY A 315 1.93 31.33 1.35
CA GLY A 315 1.30 31.64 0.06
C GLY A 315 -0.22 31.44 0.11
N GLY A 316 -0.69 30.35 0.71
CA GLY A 316 -2.11 30.08 0.92
C GLY A 316 -2.78 31.10 1.83
N MET A 317 -2.13 31.52 2.92
CA MET A 317 -2.64 32.57 3.81
C MET A 317 -2.73 33.94 3.10
N ILE A 318 -1.75 34.27 2.27
CA ILE A 318 -1.76 35.50 1.45
C ILE A 318 -2.90 35.44 0.42
N ALA A 319 -3.06 34.32 -0.28
CA ALA A 319 -4.16 34.10 -1.22
C ALA A 319 -5.54 34.19 -0.53
N LEU A 320 -5.65 33.66 0.70
CA LEU A 320 -6.87 33.79 1.50
C LEU A 320 -7.16 35.27 1.82
N GLY A 321 -6.14 36.03 2.22
CA GLY A 321 -6.28 37.47 2.48
C GLY A 321 -6.76 38.25 1.26
N PHE A 322 -6.21 37.98 0.07
CA PHE A 322 -6.62 38.66 -1.16
C PHE A 322 -8.03 38.28 -1.61
N SER A 323 -8.38 36.99 -1.50
CA SER A 323 -9.72 36.50 -1.87
C SER A 323 -10.83 37.02 -0.97
N MET A 324 -10.54 37.35 0.30
CA MET A 324 -11.50 37.98 1.22
C MET A 324 -11.63 39.50 1.07
N THR A 325 -10.69 40.18 0.37
CA THR A 325 -10.61 41.64 0.37
C THR A 325 -10.74 42.26 -1.01
N ARG A 326 -9.74 42.07 -1.86
CA ARG A 326 -9.66 42.72 -3.17
C ARG A 326 -10.32 41.90 -4.27
N ILE A 327 -10.30 40.57 -4.16
CA ILE A 327 -10.79 39.58 -5.13
C ILE A 327 -10.05 39.66 -6.47
N ILE A 328 -10.05 40.83 -7.12
CA ILE A 328 -9.32 41.16 -8.35
C ILE A 328 -8.14 42.07 -8.00
N LEU A 329 -6.97 41.80 -8.59
CA LEU A 329 -5.74 42.58 -8.39
C LEU A 329 -5.56 43.64 -9.50
N PRO A 330 -4.74 44.69 -9.29
CA PRO A 330 -4.59 45.77 -10.28
C PRO A 330 -4.13 45.29 -11.67
N TYR A 331 -3.30 44.24 -11.74
CA TYR A 331 -2.88 43.68 -13.03
C TYR A 331 -3.97 42.82 -13.68
N ASP A 332 -4.91 42.28 -12.90
CA ASP A 332 -6.10 41.61 -13.42
C ASP A 332 -7.00 42.65 -14.12
N GLU A 333 -7.23 43.80 -13.49
CA GLU A 333 -8.00 44.91 -14.09
C GLU A 333 -7.33 45.44 -15.37
N GLN A 334 -5.99 45.55 -15.39
CA GLN A 334 -5.24 45.94 -16.58
C GLN A 334 -5.38 44.92 -17.72
N PHE A 335 -5.36 43.63 -17.40
CA PHE A 335 -5.53 42.58 -18.39
C PHE A 335 -6.97 42.58 -18.94
N ILE A 336 -7.96 42.56 -18.04
CA ILE A 336 -9.39 42.54 -18.38
C ILE A 336 -9.78 43.83 -19.12
N GLY A 337 -9.20 44.97 -18.76
CA GLY A 337 -9.59 46.29 -19.27
C GLY A 337 -10.86 46.83 -18.63
N MET A 338 -11.27 46.27 -17.48
CA MET A 338 -12.39 46.75 -16.66
C MET A 338 -11.95 46.84 -15.21
N THR A 339 -12.41 47.88 -14.53
CA THR A 339 -12.26 48.05 -13.08
C THR A 339 -13.21 47.11 -12.33
N ARG A 340 -12.87 46.81 -11.07
CA ARG A 340 -13.73 46.06 -10.16
C ARG A 340 -15.15 46.64 -10.08
N ALA A 341 -15.27 47.96 -10.00
CA ALA A 341 -16.57 48.64 -9.89
C ALA A 341 -17.43 48.43 -11.16
N GLU A 342 -16.82 48.38 -12.34
CA GLU A 342 -17.51 48.10 -13.59
C GLU A 342 -17.98 46.64 -13.68
N ILE A 343 -17.16 45.70 -13.22
CA ILE A 343 -17.53 44.28 -13.15
C ILE A 343 -18.68 44.08 -12.14
N GLU A 344 -18.59 44.73 -10.99
CA GLU A 344 -19.64 44.69 -9.95
C GLU A 344 -20.96 45.30 -10.41
N ALA A 345 -20.89 46.42 -11.14
CA ALA A 345 -22.06 47.06 -11.73
C ALA A 345 -22.71 46.20 -12.84
N PHE A 346 -21.91 45.43 -13.58
CA PHE A 346 -22.40 44.47 -14.57
C PHE A 346 -23.08 43.27 -13.90
N ASN A 347 -22.35 42.57 -13.03
CA ASN A 347 -22.88 41.42 -12.29
C ASN A 347 -22.02 41.14 -11.04
N PRO A 348 -22.52 41.42 -9.82
CA PRO A 348 -21.76 41.19 -8.59
C PRO A 348 -21.48 39.71 -8.33
N ALA A 349 -22.27 38.79 -8.90
CA ALA A 349 -22.05 37.36 -8.77
C ALA A 349 -20.75 36.89 -9.44
N VAL A 350 -20.23 37.62 -10.44
CA VAL A 350 -18.95 37.30 -11.07
C VAL A 350 -17.80 37.45 -10.08
N LEU A 351 -17.75 38.55 -9.33
CA LEU A 351 -16.72 38.77 -8.31
C LEU A 351 -16.87 37.76 -7.17
N ALA A 352 -18.09 37.48 -6.73
CA ALA A 352 -18.36 36.49 -5.70
C ALA A 352 -17.94 35.08 -6.14
N PHE A 353 -18.14 34.75 -7.41
CA PHE A 353 -17.64 33.52 -8.02
C PHE A 353 -16.11 33.50 -8.09
N MET A 354 -15.44 34.54 -8.57
CA MET A 354 -13.96 34.55 -8.55
C MET A 354 -13.41 34.40 -7.11
N ALA A 355 -14.07 35.02 -6.13
CA ALA A 355 -13.71 34.85 -4.72
C ALA A 355 -13.85 33.39 -4.26
N HIS A 356 -14.89 32.67 -4.71
CA HIS A 356 -15.12 31.27 -4.35
C HIS A 356 -13.98 30.35 -4.78
N ASP A 357 -13.54 30.47 -6.05
CA ASP A 357 -12.45 29.67 -6.60
C ASP A 357 -11.12 30.00 -5.90
N ARG A 358 -10.83 31.29 -5.68
CA ARG A 358 -9.60 31.75 -5.01
C ARG A 358 -9.56 31.35 -3.53
N MET A 359 -10.68 31.41 -2.81
CA MET A 359 -10.75 30.96 -1.40
C MET A 359 -10.58 29.44 -1.30
N ALA A 360 -11.19 28.66 -2.21
CA ALA A 360 -11.04 27.22 -2.26
C ALA A 360 -9.59 26.80 -2.57
N LEU A 361 -8.93 27.48 -3.52
CA LEU A 361 -7.50 27.34 -3.78
C LEU A 361 -6.67 27.66 -2.52
N ALA A 362 -6.94 28.79 -1.86
CA ALA A 362 -6.22 29.20 -0.67
C ALA A 362 -6.33 28.15 0.46
N GLY A 363 -7.53 27.64 0.73
CA GLY A 363 -7.75 26.56 1.70
C GLY A 363 -6.98 25.29 1.35
N THR A 364 -6.93 24.95 0.05
CA THR A 364 -6.15 23.80 -0.47
C THR A 364 -4.65 24.02 -0.30
N MET A 365 -4.14 25.22 -0.55
CA MET A 365 -2.73 25.56 -0.32
C MET A 365 -2.36 25.49 1.17
N ILE A 366 -3.20 26.02 2.06
CA ILE A 366 -2.97 25.96 3.51
C ILE A 366 -2.93 24.49 3.96
N SER A 367 -3.89 23.68 3.50
CA SER A 367 -3.92 22.24 3.70
C SER A 367 -2.63 21.54 3.22
N GLY A 368 -2.22 21.80 1.97
CA GLY A 368 -0.99 21.29 1.38
C GLY A 368 0.26 21.67 2.19
N GLY A 369 0.37 22.94 2.60
CA GLY A 369 1.47 23.43 3.43
C GLY A 369 1.60 22.67 4.75
N ILE A 370 0.48 22.44 5.45
CA ILE A 370 0.44 21.64 6.68
C ILE A 370 0.92 20.20 6.40
N LEU A 371 0.41 19.56 5.35
CA LEU A 371 0.79 18.19 4.99
C LEU A 371 2.29 18.09 4.65
N TYR A 372 2.84 19.01 3.86
CA TYR A 372 4.28 19.06 3.55
C TYR A 372 5.14 19.25 4.81
N ILE A 373 4.75 20.16 5.71
CA ILE A 373 5.43 20.38 6.99
C ILE A 373 5.47 19.07 7.79
N GLN A 374 4.35 18.36 7.88
CA GLN A 374 4.25 17.12 8.64
C GLN A 374 5.09 15.98 8.03
N LEU A 375 5.06 15.82 6.70
CA LEU A 375 5.90 14.85 6.00
C LEU A 375 7.39 15.16 6.17
N ALA A 376 7.78 16.44 6.14
CA ALA A 376 9.16 16.86 6.35
C ALA A 376 9.62 16.55 7.79
N ARG A 377 8.82 16.91 8.79
CA ARG A 377 9.14 16.69 10.23
C ARG A 377 9.27 15.24 10.63
N HIS A 378 8.36 14.38 10.17
CA HIS A 378 8.27 13.01 10.67
C HIS A 378 8.87 11.97 9.72
N GLY A 379 8.98 12.28 8.43
CA GLY A 379 9.40 11.33 7.41
C GLY A 379 10.72 11.65 6.73
N LEU A 380 10.88 12.86 6.17
CA LEU A 380 12.13 13.25 5.53
C LEU A 380 13.30 13.29 6.52
N SER A 381 13.05 13.78 7.74
CA SER A 381 14.02 13.75 8.85
C SER A 381 14.53 12.33 9.13
N LYS A 382 13.65 11.33 9.05
CA LYS A 382 13.95 9.91 9.27
C LYS A 382 14.33 9.16 8.00
N ARG A 383 14.61 9.87 6.90
CA ARG A 383 15.00 9.31 5.59
C ARG A 383 14.02 8.26 5.04
N LEU A 384 12.74 8.33 5.39
CA LEU A 384 11.74 7.35 4.98
C LEU A 384 11.52 7.40 3.46
N HIS A 385 11.75 6.28 2.79
CA HIS A 385 11.68 6.19 1.33
C HIS A 385 10.30 6.55 0.77
N TRP A 386 9.23 6.01 1.35
CA TRP A 386 7.87 6.26 0.88
C TRP A 386 7.45 7.71 1.10
N VAL A 387 7.90 8.37 2.18
CA VAL A 387 7.60 9.78 2.44
C VAL A 387 8.29 10.67 1.42
N LYS A 388 9.56 10.37 1.08
CA LYS A 388 10.27 11.05 -0.02
C LYS A 388 9.46 11.00 -1.30
N ILE A 389 8.96 9.82 -1.68
CA ILE A 389 8.16 9.66 -2.89
C ILE A 389 6.87 10.48 -2.79
N ALA A 390 6.11 10.34 -1.70
CA ALA A 390 4.85 11.06 -1.52
C ALA A 390 5.03 12.59 -1.59
N PHE A 391 6.05 13.11 -0.91
CA PHE A 391 6.39 14.53 -0.88
C PHE A 391 6.74 15.04 -2.29
N HIS A 392 7.71 14.41 -2.97
CA HIS A 392 8.20 14.93 -4.25
C HIS A 392 7.22 14.70 -5.38
N THR A 393 6.52 13.56 -5.40
CA THR A 393 5.50 13.32 -6.43
C THR A 393 4.38 14.37 -6.35
N ALA A 394 3.88 14.67 -5.15
CA ALA A 394 2.87 15.72 -4.98
C ALA A 394 3.41 17.11 -5.37
N ALA A 395 4.64 17.43 -4.98
CA ALA A 395 5.27 18.73 -5.28
C ALA A 395 5.48 18.91 -6.78
N ILE A 396 6.01 17.89 -7.47
CA ILE A 396 6.18 17.90 -8.93
C ILE A 396 4.84 18.09 -9.63
N THR A 397 3.79 17.37 -9.21
CA THR A 397 2.45 17.56 -9.77
C THR A 397 1.95 18.99 -9.58
N GLY A 398 2.21 19.61 -8.44
CA GLY A 398 1.93 21.04 -8.23
C GLY A 398 2.70 21.94 -9.20
N PHE A 399 4.00 21.69 -9.38
CA PHE A 399 4.85 22.39 -10.36
C PHE A 399 4.51 22.08 -11.84
N LEU A 400 3.69 21.09 -12.13
CA LEU A 400 3.18 20.87 -13.49
C LEU A 400 1.85 21.59 -13.73
N GLY A 401 1.20 22.08 -12.66
CA GLY A 401 -0.08 22.78 -12.74
C GLY A 401 -0.07 24.03 -13.62
N ILE A 402 1.07 24.73 -13.72
CA ILE A 402 1.21 25.95 -14.56
C ILE A 402 0.88 25.70 -16.03
N PHE A 403 1.18 24.51 -16.54
CA PHE A 403 0.91 24.16 -17.93
C PHE A 403 -0.58 24.01 -18.24
N ALA A 404 -1.43 23.87 -17.22
CA ALA A 404 -2.88 23.79 -17.40
C ALA A 404 -3.48 25.14 -17.79
N PHE A 405 -2.86 26.27 -17.45
CA PHE A 405 -3.46 27.59 -17.68
C PHE A 405 -2.62 28.55 -18.53
N ILE A 406 -1.33 28.25 -18.78
CA ILE A 406 -0.45 29.13 -19.57
C ILE A 406 -0.95 29.36 -21.02
N GLY A 407 -1.78 28.46 -21.54
CA GLY A 407 -2.36 28.56 -22.90
C GLY A 407 -3.51 29.56 -23.05
N TYR A 408 -4.04 30.14 -21.97
CA TYR A 408 -5.22 31.03 -21.99
C TYR A 408 -4.89 32.50 -22.23
N GLY A 409 -3.62 32.85 -22.41
CA GLY A 409 -3.18 34.23 -22.68
C GLY A 409 -3.16 35.15 -21.45
N TYR A 410 -3.68 34.70 -20.30
CA TYR A 410 -3.53 35.35 -19.01
C TYR A 410 -2.41 34.69 -18.20
N PHE A 411 -1.47 35.50 -17.71
CA PHE A 411 -0.37 35.03 -16.86
C PHE A 411 -0.43 35.74 -15.51
N ASP A 412 -0.68 34.98 -14.45
CA ASP A 412 -0.63 35.48 -13.08
C ASP A 412 0.83 35.68 -12.64
N TRP A 413 1.27 36.93 -12.63
CA TRP A 413 2.61 37.33 -12.22
C TRP A 413 2.91 37.01 -10.77
N LEU A 414 1.93 37.11 -9.87
CA LEU A 414 2.13 36.80 -8.44
C LEU A 414 2.40 35.31 -8.28
N HIS A 415 1.66 34.47 -9.00
CA HIS A 415 1.89 33.04 -9.05
C HIS A 415 3.26 32.70 -9.65
N GLY A 416 3.64 33.35 -10.75
CA GLY A 416 4.96 33.18 -11.38
C GLY A 416 6.12 33.52 -10.44
N VAL A 417 6.03 34.64 -9.70
CA VAL A 417 7.03 35.02 -8.69
C VAL A 417 7.06 34.02 -7.54
N PHE A 418 5.89 33.58 -7.06
CA PHE A 418 5.79 32.56 -6.02
C PHE A 418 6.53 31.28 -6.42
N TRP A 419 6.38 30.83 -7.67
CA TRP A 419 7.11 29.68 -8.19
C TRP A 419 8.62 29.89 -8.29
N LEU A 420 9.04 31.06 -8.75
CA LEU A 420 10.45 31.40 -8.89
C LEU A 420 11.17 31.36 -7.53
N VAL A 421 10.49 31.78 -6.47
CA VAL A 421 10.98 31.68 -5.07
C VAL A 421 10.91 30.25 -4.55
N LEU A 422 9.82 29.52 -4.83
CA LEU A 422 9.59 28.18 -4.27
C LEU A 422 10.49 27.09 -4.90
N LEU A 423 10.79 27.21 -6.21
CA LEU A 423 11.57 26.24 -6.95
C LEU A 423 12.97 25.96 -6.36
N PRO A 424 13.82 26.95 -6.04
CA PRO A 424 15.13 26.67 -5.43
C PRO A 424 15.02 26.00 -4.05
N ILE A 425 14.02 26.36 -3.24
CA ILE A 425 13.75 25.72 -1.95
C ILE A 425 13.39 24.25 -2.15
N TYR A 426 12.52 23.97 -3.11
CA TYR A 426 12.13 22.61 -3.48
C TYR A 426 13.34 21.80 -3.99
N LEU A 427 14.12 22.35 -4.92
CA LEU A 427 15.28 21.67 -5.49
C LEU A 427 16.30 21.31 -4.40
N ALA A 428 16.57 22.21 -3.45
CA ALA A 428 17.44 21.92 -2.31
C ALA A 428 16.93 20.71 -1.49
N SER A 429 15.63 20.67 -1.16
CA SER A 429 14.99 19.53 -0.50
C SER A 429 15.14 18.24 -1.33
N PHE A 430 14.88 18.31 -2.63
CA PHE A 430 14.96 17.17 -3.56
C PHE A 430 16.37 16.57 -3.59
N TYR A 431 17.41 17.40 -3.77
CA TYR A 431 18.79 16.94 -3.83
C TYR A 431 19.26 16.33 -2.50
N LEU A 432 18.95 16.96 -1.37
CA LEU A 432 19.38 16.50 -0.04
C LEU A 432 18.63 15.26 0.44
N THR A 433 17.45 14.98 -0.09
CA THR A 433 16.66 13.80 0.29
C THR A 433 16.74 12.67 -0.75
N LYS A 434 17.45 12.86 -1.87
CA LYS A 434 17.57 11.87 -2.96
C LYS A 434 17.94 10.47 -2.47
N LYS A 435 18.92 10.39 -1.57
CA LYS A 435 19.46 9.15 -0.97
C LYS A 435 18.61 8.60 0.21
N SER A 436 17.38 9.08 0.40
CA SER A 436 16.50 8.51 1.45
C SER A 436 15.96 7.14 1.03
N HIS A 437 16.37 6.12 1.77
CA HIS A 437 16.07 4.71 1.52
C HIS A 437 15.68 3.95 2.81
N ALA A 438 15.41 4.64 3.91
CA ALA A 438 15.05 3.98 5.17
C ALA A 438 13.65 3.36 5.08
N PHE A 439 13.51 2.18 5.68
CA PHE A 439 12.25 1.44 5.79
C PHE A 439 11.60 1.69 7.15
N PRO A 440 10.27 1.75 7.21
CA PRO A 440 9.54 1.90 8.47
C PRO A 440 9.44 0.55 9.20
N SER A 441 9.69 0.56 10.52
CA SER A 441 9.33 -0.52 11.44
C SER A 441 7.90 -0.34 11.95
N SER A 442 7.34 -1.39 12.56
CA SER A 442 6.01 -1.37 13.16
C SER A 442 5.99 -2.21 14.43
N SER A 443 5.34 -1.73 15.49
CA SER A 443 5.12 -2.48 16.72
C SER A 443 3.91 -3.44 16.62
N ASN A 444 3.35 -3.65 15.43
CA ASN A 444 2.14 -4.44 15.27
C ASN A 444 2.38 -5.93 15.47
N ARG A 445 1.84 -6.45 16.56
CA ARG A 445 1.97 -7.85 16.96
C ARG A 445 0.75 -8.70 16.59
N THR A 446 -0.45 -8.12 16.71
CA THR A 446 -1.69 -8.90 16.68
C THR A 446 -2.71 -8.36 15.67
N ASN A 447 -3.60 -9.25 15.22
CA ASN A 447 -4.74 -8.96 14.35
C ASN A 447 -5.93 -8.39 15.15
N SER A 448 -5.65 -7.36 15.96
CA SER A 448 -6.62 -6.77 16.90
C SER A 448 -7.87 -6.21 16.21
N ARG A 449 -8.96 -6.03 16.98
CA ARG A 449 -10.15 -5.33 16.49
C ARG A 449 -9.83 -3.91 16.00
N ALA A 450 -8.89 -3.22 16.67
CA ALA A 450 -8.43 -1.90 16.25
C ALA A 450 -7.78 -1.94 14.87
N TRP A 451 -6.92 -2.93 14.59
CA TRP A 451 -6.34 -3.13 13.26
C TRP A 451 -7.42 -3.42 12.20
N LYS A 452 -8.39 -4.32 12.49
CA LYS A 452 -9.50 -4.62 11.57
C LYS A 452 -10.33 -3.37 11.23
N LEU A 453 -10.69 -2.56 12.22
CA LEU A 453 -11.39 -1.29 12.01
C LEU A 453 -10.53 -0.27 11.26
N SER A 454 -9.23 -0.21 11.55
CA SER A 454 -8.32 0.67 10.86
C SER A 454 -8.16 0.34 9.38
N ASN A 455 -8.32 -0.92 8.95
CA ASN A 455 -8.36 -1.26 7.52
C ASN A 455 -9.55 -0.60 6.81
N ILE A 456 -10.71 -0.50 7.47
CA ILE A 456 -11.86 0.26 6.96
C ILE A 456 -11.54 1.75 6.94
N GLY A 457 -10.98 2.29 8.02
CA GLY A 457 -10.55 3.69 8.08
C GLY A 457 -9.53 4.05 6.99
N GLN A 458 -8.58 3.15 6.73
CA GLN A 458 -7.59 3.30 5.67
C GLN A 458 -8.23 3.29 4.29
N LEU A 459 -9.18 2.38 4.02
CA LEU A 459 -9.95 2.37 2.77
C LEU A 459 -10.67 3.71 2.56
N LEU A 460 -11.31 4.25 3.60
CA LEU A 460 -11.99 5.55 3.53
C LEU A 460 -11.01 6.67 3.14
N PHE A 461 -9.79 6.70 3.70
CA PHE A 461 -8.79 7.69 3.31
C PHE A 461 -8.17 7.48 1.92
N VAL A 462 -8.02 6.22 1.48
CA VAL A 462 -7.63 5.92 0.10
C VAL A 462 -8.68 6.45 -0.86
N MET A 463 -9.98 6.23 -0.57
CA MET A 463 -11.08 6.80 -1.34
C MET A 463 -11.06 8.33 -1.28
N LEU A 464 -10.86 8.93 -0.10
CA LEU A 464 -10.78 10.38 0.07
C LEU A 464 -9.72 11.00 -0.84
N GLY A 465 -8.47 10.51 -0.78
CA GLY A 465 -7.37 11.01 -1.61
C GLY A 465 -7.64 10.82 -3.10
N ALA A 466 -8.17 9.65 -3.49
CA ALA A 466 -8.53 9.36 -4.88
C ALA A 466 -9.65 10.29 -5.39
N MET A 467 -10.71 10.52 -4.59
CA MET A 467 -11.82 11.40 -4.96
C MET A 467 -11.40 12.86 -5.06
N ILE A 468 -10.55 13.35 -4.15
CA ILE A 468 -9.97 14.70 -4.25
C ILE A 468 -9.13 14.83 -5.52
N MET A 469 -8.28 13.84 -5.81
CA MET A 469 -7.44 13.84 -7.01
C MET A 469 -8.29 13.82 -8.29
N VAL A 470 -9.30 12.95 -8.37
CA VAL A 470 -10.23 12.90 -9.52
C VAL A 470 -11.02 14.20 -9.65
N GLY A 471 -11.52 14.76 -8.55
CA GLY A 471 -12.19 16.07 -8.54
C GLY A 471 -11.27 17.17 -9.07
N GLY A 472 -10.01 17.19 -8.65
CA GLY A 472 -8.99 18.10 -9.17
C GLY A 472 -8.78 17.94 -10.68
N ILE A 473 -8.65 16.70 -11.19
CA ILE A 473 -8.54 16.42 -12.62
C ILE A 473 -9.75 16.97 -13.39
N VAL A 474 -10.96 16.71 -12.90
CA VAL A 474 -12.20 17.18 -13.53
C VAL A 474 -12.26 18.71 -13.56
N ILE A 475 -11.97 19.37 -12.44
CA ILE A 475 -11.96 20.83 -12.34
C ILE A 475 -10.89 21.44 -13.27
N THR A 476 -9.69 20.85 -13.32
CA THR A 476 -8.64 21.28 -14.24
C THR A 476 -9.11 21.15 -15.69
N ILE A 477 -9.72 20.01 -16.09
CA ILE A 477 -10.22 19.81 -17.46
C ILE A 477 -11.32 20.81 -17.79
N ILE A 478 -12.25 21.08 -16.86
CA ILE A 478 -13.29 22.10 -17.05
C ILE A 478 -12.66 23.47 -17.24
N GLY A 479 -11.72 23.86 -16.37
CA GLY A 479 -10.96 25.12 -16.51
C GLY A 479 -10.17 25.22 -17.81
N MET A 480 -9.77 24.08 -18.38
CA MET A 480 -9.09 23.96 -19.66
C MET A 480 -10.01 23.80 -20.88
N THR A 481 -11.34 23.81 -20.72
CA THR A 481 -12.26 23.62 -21.84
C THR A 481 -13.46 24.56 -21.76
N GLY A 482 -14.58 24.12 -21.19
CA GLY A 482 -15.84 24.86 -21.14
C GLY A 482 -15.91 25.94 -20.05
N VAL A 483 -14.95 25.97 -19.12
CA VAL A 483 -14.79 26.88 -17.96
C VAL A 483 -15.92 26.82 -16.94
N PHE A 484 -17.18 26.81 -17.38
CA PHE A 484 -18.39 26.81 -16.56
C PHE A 484 -19.12 25.46 -16.63
N VAL A 485 -19.75 25.08 -15.52
CA VAL A 485 -20.75 24.01 -15.46
C VAL A 485 -22.16 24.60 -15.29
N ALA A 486 -23.19 23.78 -15.45
CA ALA A 486 -24.59 24.23 -15.41
C ALA A 486 -24.95 24.94 -14.10
N THR A 487 -24.43 24.49 -12.96
CA THR A 487 -24.66 25.14 -11.65
C THR A 487 -24.01 26.52 -11.57
N ASP A 488 -22.87 26.73 -12.25
CA ASP A 488 -22.18 28.02 -12.28
C ASP A 488 -23.02 29.05 -13.03
N LEU A 489 -23.52 28.67 -14.21
CA LEU A 489 -24.39 29.53 -15.02
C LEU A 489 -25.71 29.84 -14.30
N GLY A 490 -26.24 28.87 -13.55
CA GLY A 490 -27.41 29.07 -12.69
C GLY A 490 -27.15 30.09 -11.58
N TYR A 491 -25.98 30.04 -10.94
CA TYR A 491 -25.58 31.03 -9.94
C TYR A 491 -25.32 32.42 -10.54
N LEU A 492 -24.60 32.48 -11.66
CA LEU A 492 -24.24 33.74 -12.30
C LEU A 492 -25.42 34.39 -13.04
N CYS A 493 -26.47 33.63 -13.37
CA CYS A 493 -27.62 34.09 -14.15
C CYS A 493 -27.26 34.74 -15.50
N VAL A 494 -26.15 34.31 -16.11
CA VAL A 494 -25.66 34.75 -17.43
C VAL A 494 -25.11 33.56 -18.22
N THR A 495 -25.11 33.67 -19.55
CA THR A 495 -24.50 32.65 -20.42
C THR A 495 -23.04 32.99 -20.73
N PRO A 496 -22.21 32.01 -21.14
CA PRO A 496 -20.83 32.27 -21.58
C PRO A 496 -20.76 33.28 -22.73
N GLU A 497 -21.69 33.25 -23.67
CA GLU A 497 -21.74 34.17 -24.81
C GLU A 497 -22.03 35.60 -24.36
N MET A 498 -22.90 35.78 -23.36
CA MET A 498 -23.15 37.09 -22.76
C MET A 498 -21.91 37.63 -22.06
N LEU A 499 -21.19 36.80 -21.31
CA LEU A 499 -19.94 37.19 -20.66
C LEU A 499 -18.86 37.55 -21.68
N GLN A 500 -18.74 36.77 -22.74
CA GLN A 500 -17.77 37.02 -23.81
C GLN A 500 -18.08 38.29 -24.60
N ALA A 501 -19.37 38.57 -24.86
CA ALA A 501 -19.80 39.81 -25.51
C ALA A 501 -19.51 41.07 -24.68
N VAL A 502 -19.53 40.94 -23.35
CA VAL A 502 -19.19 42.03 -22.43
C VAL A 502 -17.67 42.21 -22.35
N ASN A 503 -16.93 41.12 -22.19
CA ASN A 503 -15.48 41.16 -22.18
C ASN A 503 -14.84 39.79 -22.49
N GLU A 504 -14.17 39.69 -23.63
CA GLU A 504 -13.48 38.46 -24.08
C GLU A 504 -12.36 38.00 -23.13
N ARG A 505 -11.83 38.91 -22.30
CA ARG A 505 -10.69 38.65 -21.40
C ARG A 505 -11.09 38.23 -19.99
N LEU A 506 -12.37 38.30 -19.62
CA LEU A 506 -12.84 37.90 -18.31
C LEU A 506 -12.82 36.36 -18.12
N ILE A 507 -13.24 35.62 -19.15
CA ILE A 507 -13.27 34.14 -19.15
C ILE A 507 -11.85 33.55 -18.95
N PRO A 508 -10.79 34.03 -19.64
CA PRO A 508 -9.41 33.58 -19.37
C PRO A 508 -8.96 33.68 -17.92
N VAL A 509 -9.37 34.72 -17.17
CA VAL A 509 -8.99 34.88 -15.75
C VAL A 509 -9.71 33.84 -14.89
N ILE A 510 -10.99 33.60 -15.15
CA ILE A 510 -11.77 32.56 -14.46
C ILE A 510 -11.22 31.16 -14.77
N ALA A 511 -10.87 30.91 -16.04
CA ALA A 511 -10.25 29.67 -16.49
C ALA A 511 -8.93 29.38 -15.75
N HIS A 512 -8.09 30.42 -15.61
CA HIS A 512 -6.86 30.35 -14.82
C HIS A 512 -7.12 29.95 -13.37
N ASP A 513 -8.04 30.64 -12.68
CA ASP A 513 -8.33 30.37 -11.27
C ASP A 513 -8.81 28.93 -11.05
N ARG A 514 -9.64 28.41 -11.97
CA ARG A 514 -10.13 27.03 -11.96
C ARG A 514 -9.05 26.00 -12.23
N ALA A 515 -8.25 26.20 -13.27
CA ALA A 515 -7.15 25.29 -13.58
C ALA A 515 -6.08 25.28 -12.47
N GLY A 516 -5.80 26.44 -11.88
CA GLY A 516 -4.94 26.59 -10.70
C GLY A 516 -5.49 25.85 -9.49
N PHE A 517 -6.77 26.04 -9.16
CA PHE A 517 -7.45 25.32 -8.08
C PHE A 517 -7.45 23.80 -8.31
N GLY A 518 -7.86 23.35 -9.49
CA GLY A 518 -7.90 21.94 -9.86
C GLY A 518 -6.52 21.29 -9.73
N SER A 519 -5.46 21.92 -10.25
CA SER A 519 -4.10 21.38 -10.16
C SER A 519 -3.58 21.29 -8.72
N ALA A 520 -3.92 22.27 -7.86
CA ALA A 520 -3.62 22.21 -6.43
C ALA A 520 -4.35 21.04 -5.75
N LEU A 521 -5.61 20.78 -6.09
CA LEU A 521 -6.36 19.62 -5.59
C LEU A 521 -5.74 18.30 -6.05
N ILE A 522 -5.25 18.19 -7.28
CA ILE A 522 -4.54 16.98 -7.74
C ILE A 522 -3.32 16.73 -6.86
N SER A 523 -2.50 17.76 -6.61
CA SER A 523 -1.30 17.65 -5.77
C SER A 523 -1.64 17.20 -4.34
N VAL A 524 -2.59 17.86 -3.68
CA VAL A 524 -3.00 17.53 -2.30
C VAL A 524 -3.70 16.16 -2.23
N GLY A 525 -4.59 15.87 -3.18
CA GLY A 525 -5.28 14.58 -3.26
C GLY A 525 -4.32 13.42 -3.43
N LEU A 526 -3.29 13.58 -4.29
CA LEU A 526 -2.23 12.60 -4.47
C LEU A 526 -1.40 12.43 -3.19
N MET A 527 -1.08 13.51 -2.48
CA MET A 527 -0.39 13.44 -1.19
C MET A 527 -1.20 12.68 -0.13
N VAL A 528 -2.50 12.98 0.01
CA VAL A 528 -3.41 12.27 0.92
C VAL A 528 -3.52 10.79 0.54
N LEU A 529 -3.66 10.50 -0.76
CA LEU A 529 -3.73 9.13 -1.28
C LEU A 529 -2.47 8.32 -0.94
N LEU A 530 -1.28 8.85 -1.22
CA LEU A 530 -0.02 8.15 -0.95
C LEU A 530 0.24 7.99 0.55
N LEU A 531 -0.13 8.99 1.36
CA LEU A 531 -0.08 8.91 2.82
C LEU A 531 -1.03 7.82 3.34
N ALA A 532 -2.23 7.68 2.78
CA ALA A 532 -3.18 6.63 3.14
C ALA A 532 -2.71 5.23 2.68
N LEU A 533 -2.12 5.11 1.50
CA LEU A 533 -1.61 3.84 0.99
C LEU A 533 -0.42 3.32 1.79
N TRP A 534 0.50 4.20 2.21
CA TRP A 534 1.81 3.79 2.74
C TRP A 534 2.08 4.14 4.19
N GLY A 535 1.33 5.06 4.79
CA GLY A 535 1.60 5.60 6.13
C GLY A 535 1.01 4.80 7.30
N PHE A 536 -0.02 3.98 7.06
CA PHE A 536 -0.78 3.32 8.12
C PHE A 536 0.01 2.20 8.82
N ARG A 537 0.38 2.42 10.09
CA ARG A 537 1.04 1.47 11.00
C ARG A 537 0.54 1.66 12.42
N GLU A 538 0.57 0.61 13.24
CA GLU A 538 0.12 0.70 14.64
C GLU A 538 0.97 1.74 15.38
N GLY A 539 0.31 2.64 16.13
CA GLY A 539 0.99 3.71 16.86
C GLY A 539 1.57 4.85 16.00
N ALA A 540 1.33 4.88 14.68
CA ALA A 540 1.74 5.98 13.81
C ALA A 540 0.87 7.25 14.00
N ALA A 541 0.87 7.79 15.23
CA ALA A 541 0.00 8.89 15.67
C ALA A 541 0.18 10.16 14.85
N TRP A 542 1.38 10.36 14.28
CA TRP A 542 1.68 11.50 13.41
C TRP A 542 0.93 11.43 12.08
N VAL A 543 0.68 10.24 11.53
CA VAL A 543 -0.09 10.05 10.29
C VAL A 543 -1.53 10.46 10.52
N TRP A 544 -2.13 9.97 11.62
CA TRP A 544 -3.49 10.36 12.01
C TRP A 544 -3.58 11.88 12.23
N ASN A 545 -2.65 12.46 12.99
CA ASN A 545 -2.62 13.91 13.24
C ASN A 545 -2.53 14.69 11.93
N THR A 546 -1.65 14.28 11.02
CA THR A 546 -1.41 14.95 9.74
C THR A 546 -2.70 15.04 8.92
N ILE A 547 -3.46 13.95 8.82
CA ILE A 547 -4.76 13.95 8.14
C ILE A 547 -5.80 14.78 8.93
N ALA A 548 -5.84 14.63 10.26
CA ALA A 548 -6.78 15.31 11.14
C ALA A 548 -6.67 16.84 11.11
N ILE A 549 -5.46 17.39 11.00
CA ILE A 549 -5.27 18.84 10.92
C ILE A 549 -5.21 19.34 9.48
N GLY A 550 -4.70 18.52 8.56
CA GLY A 550 -4.44 18.92 7.18
C GLY A 550 -5.71 19.18 6.38
N ALA A 551 -6.80 18.44 6.59
CA ALA A 551 -8.02 18.61 5.78
C ALA A 551 -8.89 19.82 6.21
N LEU A 552 -8.76 20.29 7.45
CA LEU A 552 -9.65 21.31 8.02
C LEU A 552 -9.65 22.64 7.25
N PRO A 553 -8.49 23.23 6.85
CA PRO A 553 -8.50 24.49 6.14
C PRO A 553 -9.21 24.41 4.78
N ALA A 554 -9.01 23.33 4.03
CA ALA A 554 -9.63 23.12 2.74
C ALA A 554 -11.16 22.94 2.85
N PHE A 555 -11.63 22.11 3.79
CA PHE A 555 -13.07 21.95 4.02
C PHE A 555 -13.72 23.22 4.56
N THR A 556 -13.05 23.94 5.46
CA THR A 556 -13.59 25.18 6.02
C THR A 556 -13.70 26.24 4.94
N ALA A 557 -12.65 26.49 4.17
CA ALA A 557 -12.68 27.46 3.08
C ALA A 557 -13.68 27.05 1.97
N GLY A 558 -13.68 25.77 1.60
CA GLY A 558 -14.60 25.22 0.62
C GLY A 558 -16.06 25.38 1.04
N ILE A 559 -16.44 25.00 2.25
CA ILE A 559 -17.83 25.10 2.70
C ILE A 559 -18.22 26.54 3.01
N ALA A 560 -17.45 27.25 3.85
CA ALA A 560 -17.82 28.57 4.33
C ALA A 560 -18.04 29.58 3.19
N THR A 561 -17.17 29.57 2.17
CA THR A 561 -17.27 30.52 1.07
C THR A 561 -18.59 30.37 0.31
N HIS A 562 -19.03 29.14 0.04
CA HIS A 562 -20.28 28.90 -0.68
C HIS A 562 -21.50 29.42 0.09
N PHE A 563 -21.50 29.32 1.42
CA PHE A 563 -22.54 29.91 2.26
C PHE A 563 -22.47 31.45 2.29
N VAL A 564 -21.26 32.03 2.35
CA VAL A 564 -21.09 33.49 2.36
C VAL A 564 -21.57 34.13 1.06
N ILE A 565 -21.33 33.49 -0.09
CA ILE A 565 -21.70 34.05 -1.40
C ILE A 565 -23.08 33.60 -1.90
N GLY A 566 -23.77 32.70 -1.17
CA GLY A 566 -25.07 32.15 -1.55
C GLY A 566 -25.02 31.07 -2.64
N TYR A 567 -23.85 30.54 -3.02
CA TYR A 567 -23.72 29.47 -4.01
C TYR A 567 -23.93 28.08 -3.37
N THR A 568 -25.14 27.84 -2.84
CA THR A 568 -25.43 26.70 -1.94
C THR A 568 -26.27 25.59 -2.57
N THR A 569 -26.26 25.45 -3.90
CA THR A 569 -27.04 24.38 -4.55
C THR A 569 -26.56 23.00 -4.07
N PHE A 570 -27.51 22.13 -3.75
CA PHE A 570 -27.18 20.83 -3.11
C PHE A 570 -26.27 19.97 -3.99
N ILE A 571 -26.53 19.92 -5.31
CA ILE A 571 -25.74 19.12 -6.26
C ILE A 571 -24.30 19.63 -6.33
N HIS A 572 -24.09 20.94 -6.25
CA HIS A 572 -22.75 21.55 -6.27
C HIS A 572 -21.94 21.23 -5.00
N LEU A 573 -22.59 21.25 -3.82
CA LEU A 573 -21.93 20.97 -2.54
C LEU A 573 -21.86 19.47 -2.18
N LEU A 574 -22.63 18.62 -2.86
CA LEU A 574 -22.69 17.18 -2.60
C LEU A 574 -21.30 16.49 -2.56
N PRO A 575 -20.36 16.76 -3.49
CA PRO A 575 -19.03 16.18 -3.41
C PRO A 575 -18.32 16.50 -2.10
N VAL A 576 -18.37 17.75 -1.64
CA VAL A 576 -17.68 18.17 -0.41
C VAL A 576 -18.32 17.54 0.84
N TYR A 577 -19.65 17.42 0.87
CA TYR A 577 -20.35 16.76 1.98
C TYR A 577 -19.97 15.28 2.09
N LEU A 578 -19.90 14.59 0.96
CA LEU A 578 -19.45 13.21 0.92
C LEU A 578 -17.99 13.06 1.40
N LEU A 579 -17.09 13.95 0.97
CA LEU A 579 -15.70 13.95 1.43
C LEU A 579 -15.59 14.17 2.94
N VAL A 580 -16.39 15.06 3.53
CA VAL A 580 -16.41 15.29 4.99
C VAL A 580 -16.88 14.05 5.75
N ILE A 581 -17.93 13.37 5.28
CA ILE A 581 -18.43 12.13 5.91
C ILE A 581 -17.35 11.05 5.88
N ILE A 582 -16.73 10.82 4.71
CA ILE A 582 -15.64 9.86 4.53
C ILE A 582 -14.47 10.19 5.46
N TYR A 583 -14.12 11.47 5.55
CA TYR A 583 -13.04 11.97 6.38
C TYR A 583 -13.28 11.72 7.88
N VAL A 584 -14.44 12.09 8.41
CA VAL A 584 -14.79 11.90 9.83
C VAL A 584 -14.87 10.42 10.20
N ALA A 585 -15.50 9.61 9.34
CA ALA A 585 -15.57 8.16 9.54
C ALA A 585 -14.17 7.52 9.49
N GLY A 586 -13.32 7.94 8.54
CA GLY A 586 -11.93 7.50 8.42
C GLY A 586 -11.12 7.79 9.68
N LEU A 587 -11.21 9.02 10.21
CA LEU A 587 -10.53 9.42 11.45
C LEU A 587 -11.00 8.57 12.62
N THR A 588 -12.31 8.37 12.76
CA THR A 588 -12.91 7.65 13.88
C THR A 588 -12.49 6.18 13.90
N LEU A 589 -12.56 5.50 12.74
CA LEU A 589 -12.25 4.08 12.62
C LEU A 589 -10.76 3.75 12.72
N SER A 590 -9.89 4.68 12.31
CA SER A 590 -8.43 4.50 12.37
C SER A 590 -7.80 4.95 13.70
N TYR A 591 -8.51 5.75 14.50
CA TYR A 591 -7.99 6.32 15.75
C TYR A 591 -7.42 5.26 16.71
N PRO A 592 -8.15 4.18 17.09
CA PRO A 592 -7.66 3.26 18.12
C PRO A 592 -6.37 2.52 17.73
N PHE A 593 -6.12 2.36 16.43
CA PHE A 593 -4.94 1.69 15.90
C PHE A 593 -3.75 2.65 15.74
N LEU A 594 -3.98 3.82 15.13
CA LEU A 594 -2.91 4.79 14.87
C LEU A 594 -2.48 5.56 16.13
N LYS A 595 -3.38 5.71 17.12
CA LYS A 595 -3.09 6.41 18.39
C LYS A 595 -2.72 5.48 19.54
N LYS A 596 -2.56 4.19 19.28
CA LYS A 596 -2.14 3.25 20.32
C LYS A 596 -0.74 3.63 20.80
N ASN A 597 -0.59 3.90 22.09
CA ASN A 597 0.71 4.20 22.69
C ASN A 597 1.60 2.95 22.64
N ALA A 598 2.83 3.12 22.15
CA ALA A 598 3.82 2.03 22.12
C ALA A 598 4.16 1.48 23.52
N ALA A 599 3.90 2.26 24.58
CA ALA A 599 4.22 1.92 25.97
C ALA A 599 3.22 0.98 26.69
N MET A 600 2.24 0.38 25.99
CA MET A 600 1.28 -0.56 26.59
C MET A 600 1.38 -2.00 26.05
N ASN A 601 2.57 -2.45 25.67
CA ASN A 601 2.82 -3.86 25.33
C ASN A 601 3.97 -4.43 26.17
#